data_AF-G3B7A5-F1
#
_entry.id   AF-G3B7A5-F1
#
_cell.length_a   1.000
_cell.length_b   1.000
_cell.length_c   1.000
_cell.angle_alpha   90.00
_cell.angle_beta   90.00
_cell.angle_gamma   90.00
#
_symmetry.space_group_name_H-M   'P 1'
#
loop_
_entity.id
_entity.type
_entity.pdbx_description
1 polymer ?
#
loop_
_entity_poly.entity_id
_entity_poly.type
_entity_poly.pdbx_seq_one_letter_code
_entity_poly.pdbx_strand_id
1 'polypeptide(L)'
;MAQSENGMWIIGYGSLIFKPPPFYSFRVNGYIEGFIRRFWQSSSDHRGTPESPGRVVTLVSLEDLLVHDKLHHDIHVYELLEHKAIVSVGASVAQSSVSISSVSKADLKVWGCAYYIAPENVEKVKEYLDVREQDGYTTHVVPFVISSISEENEFTDEVISHIPKENGVSYITSSIYIGTVENASFIGPEDVKVTAKKIVESRGPSGENLEYLQKLCESVRGLGAADQYLEELYKLASLYRN
;
A
#
# COMPACT_ATOMS: atom_id res chain seq x y z
N MET A 1 -3.24 -16.98 25.28
CA MET A 1 -4.61 -17.24 24.81
C MET A 1 -5.52 -16.11 25.28
N ALA A 2 -5.68 -15.05 24.48
CA ALA A 2 -6.61 -13.94 24.77
C ALA A 2 -6.69 -12.95 23.59
N GLN A 3 -7.16 -13.40 22.42
CA GLN A 3 -7.37 -12.48 21.28
C GLN A 3 -8.50 -12.86 20.30
N SER A 4 -9.37 -13.83 20.60
CA SER A 4 -10.27 -14.41 19.60
C SER A 4 -11.75 -14.46 19.98
N GLU A 5 -12.30 -13.43 20.62
CA GLU A 5 -13.78 -13.27 20.64
C GLU A 5 -14.29 -12.27 19.59
N ASN A 6 -13.48 -11.28 19.17
CA ASN A 6 -13.95 -10.16 18.34
C ASN A 6 -13.44 -10.14 16.89
N GLY A 7 -12.96 -11.27 16.37
CA GLY A 7 -12.40 -11.38 15.01
C GLY A 7 -11.12 -10.56 14.81
N MET A 8 -10.70 -10.37 13.57
CA MET A 8 -9.50 -9.60 13.22
C MET A 8 -9.69 -8.83 11.92
N TRP A 9 -9.12 -7.63 11.85
CA TRP A 9 -9.03 -6.85 10.62
C TRP A 9 -7.64 -6.93 9.99
N ILE A 10 -7.58 -7.08 8.67
CA ILE A 10 -6.33 -7.14 7.89
C ILE A 10 -6.38 -6.14 6.74
N ILE A 11 -5.39 -5.26 6.67
CA ILE A 11 -5.28 -4.23 5.62
C ILE A 11 -4.58 -4.82 4.38
N GLY A 12 -5.14 -4.54 3.20
CA GLY A 12 -4.49 -4.68 1.91
C GLY A 12 -4.20 -3.33 1.28
N TYR A 13 -2.92 -3.03 1.03
CA TYR A 13 -2.46 -1.84 0.28
C TYR A 13 -1.76 -2.18 -1.05
N GLY A 14 -1.50 -3.48 -1.28
CA GLY A 14 -0.86 -4.02 -2.46
C GLY A 14 -1.69 -5.15 -3.08
N SER A 15 -1.09 -6.33 -3.25
CA SER A 15 -1.76 -7.46 -3.90
C SER A 15 -3.04 -7.91 -3.21
N LEU A 16 -3.18 -7.72 -1.91
CA LEU A 16 -4.40 -8.07 -1.17
C LEU A 16 -5.65 -7.34 -1.69
N ILE A 17 -5.51 -6.15 -2.32
CA ILE A 17 -6.65 -5.41 -2.87
C ILE A 17 -7.33 -6.22 -4.00
N PHE A 18 -6.55 -6.89 -4.86
CA PHE A 18 -7.06 -7.69 -5.99
C PHE A 18 -6.93 -9.20 -5.82
N LYS A 19 -6.26 -9.66 -4.76
CA LYS A 19 -6.11 -11.07 -4.39
C LYS A 19 -6.37 -11.20 -2.88
N PRO A 20 -7.65 -11.20 -2.45
CA PRO A 20 -8.06 -11.25 -1.04
C PRO A 20 -7.43 -12.43 -0.28
N PRO A 21 -7.34 -12.35 1.06
CA PRO A 21 -7.02 -13.51 1.88
C PRO A 21 -8.16 -14.55 1.80
N PRO A 22 -7.92 -15.85 2.03
CA PRO A 22 -9.00 -16.82 2.16
C PRO A 22 -9.83 -16.54 3.43
N PHE A 23 -11.06 -17.08 3.49
CA PHE A 23 -11.91 -17.06 4.69
C PHE A 23 -12.27 -15.67 5.26
N TYR A 24 -12.07 -14.59 4.51
CA TYR A 24 -12.61 -13.29 4.91
C TYR A 24 -14.14 -13.32 4.86
N SER A 25 -14.77 -12.63 5.80
CA SER A 25 -16.23 -12.54 5.87
C SER A 25 -16.76 -11.43 4.97
N PHE A 26 -16.15 -10.25 5.05
CA PHE A 26 -16.47 -9.10 4.21
C PHE A 26 -15.28 -8.13 4.17
N ARG A 27 -15.34 -7.13 3.29
CA ARG A 27 -14.33 -6.08 3.18
C ARG A 27 -14.92 -4.67 3.26
N VAL A 28 -14.09 -3.74 3.69
CA VAL A 28 -14.36 -2.29 3.65
C VAL A 28 -13.26 -1.58 2.88
N ASN A 29 -13.60 -0.50 2.21
CA ASN A 29 -12.65 0.35 1.49
C ASN A 29 -12.30 1.56 2.37
N GLY A 30 -11.12 2.12 2.14
CA GLY A 30 -10.63 3.22 2.94
C GLY A 30 -9.15 3.48 2.75
N TYR A 31 -8.53 4.06 3.77
CA TYR A 31 -7.12 4.42 3.73
C TYR A 31 -6.46 4.39 5.10
N ILE A 32 -5.13 4.31 5.09
CA ILE A 32 -4.29 4.59 6.24
C ILE A 32 -3.65 5.98 6.10
N GLU A 33 -3.37 6.60 7.24
CA GLU A 33 -2.71 7.91 7.32
C GLU A 33 -1.27 7.78 7.82
N GLY A 34 -0.39 8.69 7.38
CA GLY A 34 1.00 8.75 7.81
C GLY A 34 1.91 7.75 7.09
N PHE A 35 1.52 7.29 5.91
CA PHE A 35 2.33 6.38 5.09
C PHE A 35 2.36 6.84 3.64
N ILE A 36 3.42 6.47 2.93
CA ILE A 36 3.47 6.48 1.47
C ILE A 36 3.63 5.05 0.96
N ARG A 37 3.14 4.77 -0.25
CA ARG A 37 3.28 3.46 -0.91
C ARG A 37 4.29 3.55 -2.04
N ARG A 38 5.29 2.67 -2.04
CA ARG A 38 6.36 2.64 -3.07
C ARG A 38 6.74 1.23 -3.47
N PHE A 39 7.12 1.04 -4.74
CA PHE A 39 7.68 -0.21 -5.29
C PHE A 39 9.15 -0.42 -4.86
N TRP A 40 9.42 -0.25 -3.56
CA TRP A 40 10.76 -0.29 -2.98
C TRP A 40 11.04 -1.57 -2.19
N GLN A 41 10.25 -2.61 -2.40
CA GLN A 41 10.55 -3.95 -1.93
C GLN A 41 10.98 -4.83 -3.09
N SER A 42 12.14 -5.48 -3.00
CA SER A 42 12.54 -6.51 -3.95
C SER A 42 11.68 -7.77 -3.78
N SER A 43 11.30 -8.41 -4.89
CA SER A 43 10.60 -9.70 -4.87
C SER A 43 11.40 -10.74 -5.64
N SER A 44 11.87 -11.77 -4.93
CA SER A 44 12.67 -12.86 -5.50
C SER A 44 11.88 -14.16 -5.70
N ASP A 45 10.68 -14.27 -5.14
CA ASP A 45 9.89 -15.51 -5.08
C ASP A 45 8.51 -15.41 -5.77
N HIS A 46 8.02 -14.20 -6.02
CA HIS A 46 6.71 -13.95 -6.63
C HIS A 46 6.80 -13.27 -8.00
N ARG A 47 7.33 -12.05 -8.05
CA ARG A 47 7.33 -11.20 -9.26
C ARG A 47 8.71 -11.06 -9.91
N GLY A 48 9.71 -11.75 -9.38
CA GLY A 48 11.02 -11.93 -9.99
C GLY A 48 11.61 -13.29 -9.62
N THR A 49 12.93 -13.39 -9.77
CA THR A 49 13.75 -14.53 -9.31
C THR A 49 14.89 -14.02 -8.42
N PRO A 50 15.63 -14.89 -7.72
CA PRO A 50 16.83 -14.47 -6.98
C PRO A 50 17.87 -13.75 -7.85
N GLU A 51 18.02 -14.15 -9.12
CA GLU A 51 18.98 -13.56 -10.08
C GLU A 51 18.45 -12.27 -10.73
N SER A 52 17.14 -12.14 -10.86
CA SER A 52 16.47 -10.96 -11.42
C SER A 52 15.25 -10.60 -10.58
N PRO A 53 15.45 -9.97 -9.41
CA PRO A 53 14.36 -9.67 -8.50
C PRO A 53 13.46 -8.57 -9.08
N GLY A 54 12.17 -8.77 -8.91
CA GLY A 54 11.15 -7.80 -9.23
C GLY A 54 11.08 -6.67 -8.20
N ARG A 55 10.02 -5.87 -8.32
CA ARG A 55 9.63 -4.78 -7.43
C ARG A 55 8.18 -4.97 -7.04
N VAL A 56 7.89 -4.96 -5.75
CA VAL A 56 6.53 -4.97 -5.19
C VAL A 56 6.39 -3.83 -4.18
N VAL A 57 5.15 -3.52 -3.80
CA VAL A 57 4.92 -2.39 -2.89
C VAL A 57 5.28 -2.71 -1.46
N THR A 58 5.84 -1.70 -0.78
CA THR A 58 5.85 -1.60 0.68
C THR A 58 5.32 -0.23 1.09
N LEU A 59 5.25 0.00 2.41
CA LEU A 59 4.89 1.28 3.00
C LEU A 59 6.11 1.88 3.71
N VAL A 60 6.26 3.19 3.59
CA VAL A 60 7.22 3.96 4.38
C VAL A 60 6.43 4.90 5.27
N SER A 61 6.72 4.87 6.57
CA SER A 61 6.02 5.69 7.55
C SER A 61 6.48 7.15 7.52
N LEU A 62 5.66 8.08 8.00
CA LEU A 62 6.04 9.47 8.20
C LEU A 62 7.25 9.57 9.15
N GLU A 63 7.31 8.71 10.17
CA GLU A 63 8.44 8.61 11.08
C GLU A 63 9.75 8.30 10.34
N ASP A 64 9.74 7.33 9.43
CA ASP A 64 10.91 6.98 8.60
C ASP A 64 11.25 8.11 7.61
N LEU A 65 10.23 8.76 7.05
CA LEU A 65 10.41 9.88 6.13
C LEU A 65 11.08 11.07 6.81
N LEU A 66 10.77 11.34 8.08
CA LEU A 66 11.35 12.45 8.84
C LEU A 66 12.82 12.24 9.23
N VAL A 67 13.28 10.99 9.30
CA VAL A 67 14.66 10.65 9.72
C VAL A 67 15.59 10.30 8.56
N HIS A 68 15.04 10.04 7.37
CA HIS A 68 15.81 9.61 6.21
C HIS A 68 15.78 10.64 5.07
N ASP A 69 16.71 11.59 5.10
CA ASP A 69 16.86 12.64 4.08
C ASP A 69 16.90 12.11 2.63
N LYS A 70 17.42 10.89 2.43
CA LYS A 70 17.45 10.23 1.12
C LYS A 70 16.05 10.05 0.50
N LEU A 71 15.00 9.94 1.31
CA LEU A 71 13.62 9.73 0.88
C LEU A 71 12.91 11.04 0.54
N HIS A 72 13.49 12.19 0.91
CA HIS A 72 12.84 13.49 0.80
C HIS A 72 12.50 13.87 -0.63
N HIS A 73 13.36 13.55 -1.60
CA HIS A 73 13.07 13.92 -3.00
C HIS A 73 11.74 13.32 -3.48
N ASP A 74 11.49 12.06 -3.15
CA ASP A 74 10.32 11.32 -3.61
C ASP A 74 9.01 11.85 -3.02
N ILE A 75 8.96 12.11 -1.70
CA ILE A 75 7.76 12.69 -1.05
C ILE A 75 7.43 14.09 -1.60
N HIS A 76 8.44 14.92 -1.88
CA HIS A 76 8.16 16.22 -2.50
C HIS A 76 7.52 16.03 -3.87
N VAL A 77 8.04 15.12 -4.69
CA VAL A 77 7.57 14.91 -6.06
C VAL A 77 6.13 14.40 -6.11
N TYR A 78 5.78 13.42 -5.27
CA TYR A 78 4.52 12.69 -5.42
C TYR A 78 3.44 13.05 -4.40
N GLU A 79 3.82 13.60 -3.24
CA GLU A 79 2.87 13.88 -2.15
C GLU A 79 2.69 15.38 -1.90
N LEU A 80 3.74 16.21 -2.08
CA LEU A 80 3.72 17.63 -1.67
C LEU A 80 3.72 18.65 -2.81
N LEU A 81 3.88 18.25 -4.07
CA LEU A 81 3.77 19.18 -5.18
C LEU A 81 2.28 19.48 -5.47
N GLU A 82 1.85 20.71 -5.21
CA GLU A 82 0.55 21.19 -5.69
C GLU A 82 0.53 21.17 -7.23
N HIS A 83 -0.24 20.25 -7.82
CA HIS A 83 -0.31 20.00 -9.26
C HIS A 83 -0.82 21.18 -10.13
N LYS A 84 -1.00 22.39 -9.59
CA LYS A 84 -1.35 23.57 -10.39
C LYS A 84 -0.19 24.11 -11.25
N ALA A 85 1.06 23.68 -11.04
CA ALA A 85 2.22 24.24 -11.75
C ALA A 85 2.80 23.37 -12.89
N ILE A 86 2.41 22.09 -13.03
CA ILE A 86 3.11 21.15 -13.94
C ILE A 86 2.61 21.26 -15.40
N VAL A 87 1.52 21.99 -15.66
CA VAL A 87 0.96 22.12 -17.02
C VAL A 87 1.69 23.18 -17.88
N SER A 88 2.58 24.01 -17.31
CA SER A 88 3.39 24.93 -18.13
C SER A 88 4.68 24.26 -18.60
N VAL A 89 4.68 23.88 -19.86
CA VAL A 89 5.83 23.37 -20.61
C VAL A 89 7.09 24.24 -20.33
N GLY A 90 8.10 23.64 -19.69
CA GLY A 90 9.47 24.19 -19.64
C GLY A 90 9.92 24.87 -18.34
N ALA A 91 9.17 24.79 -17.23
CA ALA A 91 9.68 25.26 -15.94
C ALA A 91 10.52 24.18 -15.24
N SER A 92 11.72 24.53 -14.76
CA SER A 92 12.48 23.71 -13.81
C SER A 92 11.57 23.29 -12.67
N VAL A 93 11.60 22.01 -12.29
CA VAL A 93 10.84 21.46 -11.14
C VAL A 93 10.92 22.47 -10.00
N ALA A 94 9.83 23.19 -9.76
CA ALA A 94 9.75 24.08 -8.61
C ALA A 94 9.83 23.14 -7.42
N GLN A 95 10.97 23.14 -6.71
CA GLN A 95 11.09 22.43 -5.45
C GLN A 95 9.93 22.92 -4.58
N SER A 96 9.04 22.01 -4.17
CA SER A 96 8.05 22.33 -3.14
C SER A 96 8.83 22.93 -1.97
N SER A 97 8.47 24.15 -1.56
CA SER A 97 9.10 24.84 -0.44
C SER A 97 8.60 24.31 0.92
N VAL A 98 7.74 23.29 0.90
CA VAL A 98 7.16 22.67 2.09
C VAL A 98 8.22 21.84 2.78
N SER A 99 8.52 22.19 4.04
CA SER A 99 9.39 21.36 4.87
C SER A 99 8.68 20.05 5.23
N ILE A 100 9.35 18.91 5.05
CA ILE A 100 8.81 17.60 5.48
C ILE A 100 8.49 17.59 6.98
N SER A 101 9.23 18.35 7.79
CA SER A 101 8.94 18.51 9.22
C SER A 101 7.57 19.13 9.53
N SER A 102 6.89 19.72 8.54
CA SER A 102 5.55 20.28 8.67
C SER A 102 4.43 19.34 8.21
N VAL A 103 4.80 18.20 7.61
CA VAL A 103 3.86 17.18 7.13
C VAL A 103 3.29 16.42 8.32
N SER A 104 1.97 16.33 8.37
CA SER A 104 1.21 15.54 9.35
C SER A 104 0.82 14.18 8.78
N LYS A 105 0.36 13.26 9.64
CA LYS A 105 -0.12 11.95 9.17
C LYS A 105 -1.30 12.08 8.19
N ALA A 106 -2.20 13.03 8.44
CA ALA A 106 -3.38 13.24 7.60
C ALA A 106 -3.05 13.73 6.18
N ASP A 107 -1.85 14.29 5.97
CA ASP A 107 -1.40 14.73 4.64
C ASP A 107 -0.97 13.56 3.75
N LEU A 108 -0.64 12.40 4.35
CA LEU A 108 -0.15 11.22 3.65
C LEU A 108 -1.18 10.09 3.73
N LYS A 109 -1.81 9.76 2.61
CA LYS A 109 -2.90 8.77 2.56
C LYS A 109 -2.59 7.65 1.59
N VAL A 110 -2.61 6.41 2.08
CA VAL A 110 -2.54 5.22 1.23
C VAL A 110 -3.89 4.53 1.21
N TRP A 111 -4.51 4.57 0.03
CA TRP A 111 -5.80 3.91 -0.21
C TRP A 111 -5.63 2.40 -0.41
N GLY A 112 -6.57 1.67 0.18
CA GLY A 112 -6.63 0.22 0.14
C GLY A 112 -7.98 -0.31 0.63
N CYS A 113 -7.95 -1.53 1.15
CA CYS A 113 -9.11 -2.15 1.79
C CYS A 113 -8.71 -2.83 3.10
N ALA A 114 -9.69 -3.10 3.95
CA ALA A 114 -9.53 -3.92 5.13
C ALA A 114 -10.52 -5.08 5.10
N TYR A 115 -10.05 -6.28 5.41
CA TYR A 115 -10.82 -7.52 5.45
C TYR A 115 -11.13 -7.89 6.89
N TYR A 116 -12.40 -8.18 7.19
CA TYR A 116 -12.78 -8.76 8.48
C TYR A 116 -12.68 -10.28 8.41
N ILE A 117 -11.98 -10.86 9.39
CA ILE A 117 -11.83 -12.30 9.57
C ILE A 117 -12.55 -12.70 10.85
N ALA A 118 -13.57 -13.55 10.72
CA ALA A 118 -14.30 -14.08 11.87
C ALA A 118 -13.36 -14.88 12.81
N PRO A 119 -13.62 -14.87 14.14
CA PRO A 119 -12.75 -15.49 15.15
C PRO A 119 -12.24 -16.89 14.80
N GLU A 120 -13.11 -17.74 14.28
CA GLU A 120 -12.84 -19.14 13.94
C GLU A 120 -11.85 -19.34 12.77
N ASN A 121 -11.61 -18.29 11.99
CA ASN A 121 -10.72 -18.32 10.82
C ASN A 121 -9.42 -17.53 11.03
N VAL A 122 -9.28 -16.80 12.14
CA VAL A 122 -8.13 -15.91 12.39
C VAL A 122 -6.80 -16.66 12.30
N GLU A 123 -6.68 -17.81 12.95
CA GLU A 123 -5.43 -18.59 12.97
C GLU A 123 -5.04 -19.06 11.57
N LYS A 124 -5.99 -19.64 10.81
CA LYS A 124 -5.75 -20.11 9.44
C LYS A 124 -5.34 -18.98 8.48
N VAL A 125 -5.94 -17.80 8.65
CA VAL A 125 -5.61 -16.64 7.80
C VAL A 125 -4.24 -16.08 8.16
N LYS A 126 -3.87 -16.04 9.45
CA LYS A 126 -2.51 -15.66 9.86
C LYS A 126 -1.47 -16.60 9.27
N GLU A 127 -1.64 -17.91 9.41
CA GLU A 127 -0.72 -18.90 8.83
C GLU A 127 -0.58 -18.74 7.30
N TYR A 128 -1.68 -18.49 6.60
CA TYR A 128 -1.66 -18.24 5.16
C TYR A 128 -0.86 -16.97 4.81
N LEU A 129 -1.03 -15.89 5.58
CA LEU A 129 -0.35 -14.62 5.32
C LEU A 129 1.12 -14.65 5.71
N ASP A 130 1.48 -15.37 6.77
CA ASP A 130 2.89 -15.54 7.17
C ASP A 130 3.72 -16.21 6.06
N VAL A 131 3.12 -17.16 5.32
CA VAL A 131 3.76 -17.75 4.14
C VAL A 131 3.76 -16.80 2.95
N ARG A 132 2.66 -16.06 2.74
CA ARG A 132 2.51 -15.15 1.60
C ARG A 132 3.45 -13.95 1.67
N GLU A 133 3.77 -13.48 2.86
CA GLU A 133 4.55 -12.25 3.10
C GLU A 133 5.97 -12.57 3.67
N GLN A 134 6.45 -13.80 3.45
CA GLN A 134 7.70 -14.35 4.00
C GLN A 134 8.99 -13.59 3.63
N ASP A 135 8.99 -12.75 2.60
CA ASP A 135 10.14 -11.96 2.13
C ASP A 135 10.43 -10.72 3.03
N GLY A 136 10.43 -10.97 4.34
CA GLY A 136 10.83 -10.04 5.40
C GLY A 136 9.77 -9.03 5.83
N TYR A 137 8.52 -9.14 5.37
CA TYR A 137 7.46 -8.30 5.90
C TYR A 137 7.21 -8.64 7.37
N THR A 138 7.02 -7.61 8.18
CA THR A 138 6.64 -7.74 9.59
C THR A 138 5.20 -7.27 9.80
N THR A 139 4.53 -7.85 10.80
CA THR A 139 3.17 -7.43 11.16
C THR A 139 3.20 -6.17 12.02
N HIS A 140 2.38 -5.19 11.66
CA HIS A 140 2.13 -3.97 12.42
C HIS A 140 0.62 -3.82 12.67
N VAL A 141 0.27 -2.94 13.60
CA VAL A 141 -1.12 -2.59 13.90
C VAL A 141 -1.28 -1.09 13.72
N VAL A 142 -2.19 -0.68 12.83
CA VAL A 142 -2.42 0.74 12.50
C VAL A 142 -3.91 1.05 12.44
N PRO A 143 -4.31 2.31 12.69
CA PRO A 143 -5.68 2.75 12.43
C PRO A 143 -5.94 2.78 10.92
N PHE A 144 -7.10 2.28 10.52
CA PHE A 144 -7.61 2.35 9.15
C PHE A 144 -8.91 3.14 9.13
N VAL A 145 -8.98 4.11 8.25
CA VAL A 145 -10.13 4.99 8.06
C VAL A 145 -11.08 4.36 7.06
N ILE A 146 -12.32 4.07 7.47
CA ILE A 146 -13.32 3.48 6.57
C ILE A 146 -13.97 4.58 5.73
N SER A 147 -13.90 4.46 4.41
CA SER A 147 -14.57 5.36 3.46
C SER A 147 -15.89 4.80 2.94
N SER A 148 -15.97 3.48 2.73
CA SER A 148 -17.17 2.81 2.26
C SER A 148 -17.17 1.33 2.62
N ILE A 149 -18.37 0.77 2.72
CA ILE A 149 -18.60 -0.65 3.00
C ILE A 149 -19.17 -1.25 1.72
N SER A 150 -18.55 -2.31 1.21
CA SER A 150 -18.93 -2.86 -0.10
C SER A 150 -19.99 -3.96 -0.03
N GLU A 151 -20.27 -4.51 1.16
CA GLU A 151 -21.12 -5.69 1.34
C GLU A 151 -22.08 -5.48 2.50
N GLU A 152 -23.35 -5.20 2.20
CA GLU A 152 -24.40 -4.98 3.19
C GLU A 152 -25.17 -6.29 3.45
N ASN A 153 -25.05 -6.82 4.66
CA ASN A 153 -25.84 -7.95 5.17
C ASN A 153 -25.92 -7.85 6.70
N GLU A 154 -26.83 -8.61 7.32
CA GLU A 154 -27.08 -8.55 8.78
C GLU A 154 -25.81 -8.75 9.62
N PHE A 155 -24.91 -9.64 9.19
CA PHE A 155 -23.64 -9.88 9.88
C PHE A 155 -22.68 -8.71 9.74
N THR A 156 -22.56 -8.12 8.54
CA THR A 156 -21.78 -6.90 8.35
C THR A 156 -22.32 -5.77 9.21
N ASP A 157 -23.63 -5.57 9.26
CA ASP A 157 -24.26 -4.50 10.04
C ASP A 157 -23.98 -4.65 11.53
N GLU A 158 -24.03 -5.89 12.06
CA GLU A 158 -23.68 -6.19 13.44
C GLU A 158 -22.23 -5.78 13.73
N VAL A 159 -21.26 -6.24 12.94
CA VAL A 159 -19.83 -5.92 13.15
C VAL A 159 -19.58 -4.42 13.01
N ILE A 160 -20.14 -3.78 11.97
CA ILE A 160 -19.96 -2.35 11.70
C ILE A 160 -20.60 -1.48 12.79
N SER A 161 -21.72 -1.90 13.39
CA SER A 161 -22.40 -1.14 14.46
C SER A 161 -21.54 -0.94 15.71
N HIS A 162 -20.57 -1.83 15.95
CA HIS A 162 -19.63 -1.76 17.07
C HIS A 162 -18.38 -0.93 16.76
N ILE A 163 -18.19 -0.45 15.52
CA ILE A 163 -17.02 0.35 15.14
C ILE A 163 -17.20 1.79 15.65
N PRO A 164 -16.21 2.34 16.37
CA PRO A 164 -16.27 3.70 16.87
C PRO A 164 -16.28 4.71 15.72
N LYS A 165 -17.04 5.80 15.91
CA LYS A 165 -17.12 6.94 15.00
C LYS A 165 -16.65 8.20 15.71
N GLU A 166 -15.65 8.85 15.16
CA GLU A 166 -15.16 10.15 15.62
C GLU A 166 -15.41 11.19 14.55
N ASN A 167 -16.16 12.25 14.86
CA ASN A 167 -16.56 13.30 13.90
C ASN A 167 -17.20 12.75 12.60
N GLY A 168 -17.95 11.64 12.71
CA GLY A 168 -18.59 10.99 11.57
C GLY A 168 -17.67 10.07 10.76
N VAL A 169 -16.41 9.92 11.15
CA VAL A 169 -15.43 9.03 10.52
C VAL A 169 -15.26 7.77 11.35
N SER A 170 -15.40 6.61 10.71
CA SER A 170 -15.19 5.31 11.37
C SER A 170 -13.74 4.87 11.26
N TYR A 171 -13.16 4.44 12.39
CA TYR A 171 -11.80 3.90 12.44
C TYR A 171 -11.78 2.48 13.00
N ILE A 172 -10.99 1.61 12.38
CA ILE A 172 -10.73 0.26 12.89
C ILE A 172 -9.24 0.06 13.13
N THR A 173 -8.91 -0.62 14.23
CA THR A 173 -7.55 -1.06 14.51
C THR A 173 -7.29 -2.35 13.73
N SER A 174 -6.33 -2.32 12.81
CA SER A 174 -6.15 -3.39 11.84
C SER A 174 -4.70 -3.84 11.72
N SER A 175 -4.50 -5.13 11.49
CA SER A 175 -3.18 -5.71 11.21
C SER A 175 -2.76 -5.43 9.77
N ILE A 176 -1.48 -5.18 9.54
CA ILE A 176 -0.90 -4.88 8.23
C ILE A 176 0.51 -5.46 8.14
N TYR A 177 0.91 -5.95 6.96
CA TYR A 177 2.26 -6.47 6.72
C TYR A 177 3.09 -5.41 6.02
N ILE A 178 4.24 -5.02 6.57
CA ILE A 178 5.10 -3.95 6.00
C ILE A 178 6.54 -4.48 5.90
N GLY A 179 7.16 -4.31 4.72
CA GLY A 179 8.60 -4.48 4.55
C GLY A 179 9.27 -3.18 4.95
N THR A 180 9.70 -3.09 6.21
CA THR A 180 10.20 -1.83 6.79
C THR A 180 11.50 -1.38 6.12
N VAL A 181 11.93 -0.14 6.37
CA VAL A 181 13.15 0.43 5.78
C VAL A 181 14.43 -0.31 6.20
N GLU A 182 14.37 -1.09 7.28
CA GLU A 182 15.43 -1.97 7.79
C GLU A 182 15.42 -3.37 7.17
N ASN A 183 14.39 -3.73 6.41
CA ASN A 183 14.30 -5.03 5.75
C ASN A 183 15.43 -5.17 4.70
N ALA A 184 16.08 -6.33 4.65
CA ALA A 184 17.14 -6.62 3.68
C ALA A 184 16.68 -6.53 2.20
N SER A 185 15.39 -6.75 1.95
CA SER A 185 14.72 -6.61 0.66
C SER A 185 14.21 -5.19 0.38
N PHE A 186 14.40 -4.24 1.30
CA PHE A 186 14.11 -2.82 1.06
C PHE A 186 15.21 -2.22 0.18
N ILE A 187 14.83 -1.77 -1.02
CA ILE A 187 15.76 -1.22 -2.03
C ILE A 187 15.61 0.29 -2.21
N GLY A 188 14.75 0.92 -1.41
CA GLY A 188 14.43 2.34 -1.50
C GLY A 188 15.52 3.28 -0.94
N PRO A 189 15.57 4.53 -1.43
CA PRO A 189 14.80 5.06 -2.56
C PRO A 189 15.36 4.58 -3.91
N GLU A 190 14.49 4.34 -4.89
CA GLU A 190 14.85 4.00 -6.26
C GLU A 190 14.15 4.95 -7.24
N ASP A 191 14.88 5.44 -8.25
CA ASP A 191 14.33 6.30 -9.30
C ASP A 191 13.21 5.58 -10.05
N VAL A 192 12.06 6.26 -10.23
CA VAL A 192 10.86 5.69 -10.84
C VAL A 192 11.11 5.08 -12.23
N LYS A 193 12.06 5.60 -13.01
CA LYS A 193 12.43 5.05 -14.32
C LYS A 193 13.22 3.75 -14.18
N VAL A 194 14.08 3.65 -13.16
CA VAL A 194 14.79 2.41 -12.84
C VAL A 194 13.78 1.35 -12.38
N THR A 195 12.88 1.71 -11.47
CA THR A 195 11.79 0.83 -11.02
C THR A 195 10.92 0.37 -12.19
N ALA A 196 10.51 1.28 -13.09
CA ALA A 196 9.71 0.96 -14.26
C ALA A 196 10.41 -0.04 -15.20
N LYS A 197 11.70 0.15 -15.49
CA LYS A 197 12.48 -0.81 -16.31
C LYS A 197 12.53 -2.18 -15.65
N LYS A 198 12.83 -2.23 -14.36
CA LYS A 198 12.85 -3.49 -13.61
C LYS A 198 11.50 -4.20 -13.62
N ILE A 199 10.41 -3.47 -13.48
CA ILE A 199 9.05 -4.05 -13.55
C ILE A 199 8.76 -4.65 -14.94
N VAL A 200 9.21 -4.02 -16.02
CA VAL A 200 9.00 -4.55 -17.38
C VAL A 200 9.85 -5.79 -17.65
N GLU A 201 11.09 -5.83 -17.13
CA GLU A 201 12.04 -6.93 -17.34
C GLU A 201 11.77 -8.15 -16.44
N SER A 202 11.08 -7.97 -15.32
CA SER A 202 10.98 -9.00 -14.28
C SER A 202 9.72 -9.87 -14.41
N ARG A 203 9.93 -11.18 -14.19
CA ARG A 203 8.87 -12.19 -14.10
C ARG A 203 9.26 -13.23 -13.06
N GLY A 204 8.31 -13.63 -12.24
CA GLY A 204 8.49 -14.69 -11.26
C GLY A 204 7.39 -15.77 -11.34
N PRO A 205 7.36 -16.70 -10.39
CA PRO A 205 6.36 -17.77 -10.30
C PRO A 205 4.91 -17.27 -10.29
N SER A 206 4.66 -16.05 -9.80
CA SER A 206 3.32 -15.45 -9.73
C SER A 206 2.95 -14.62 -10.97
N GLY A 207 3.78 -14.63 -12.02
CA GLY A 207 3.54 -13.92 -13.28
C GLY A 207 4.48 -12.74 -13.51
N GLU A 208 4.15 -11.93 -14.52
CA GLU A 208 4.91 -10.73 -14.89
C GLU A 208 4.82 -9.67 -13.79
N ASN A 209 5.89 -8.94 -13.54
CA ASN A 209 5.83 -7.86 -12.56
C ASN A 209 4.97 -6.69 -13.06
N LEU A 210 4.93 -6.44 -14.36
CA LEU A 210 4.05 -5.44 -14.96
C LEU A 210 2.56 -5.73 -14.70
N GLU A 211 2.15 -6.99 -14.75
CA GLU A 211 0.78 -7.40 -14.43
C GLU A 211 0.39 -7.04 -12.98
N TYR A 212 1.34 -7.18 -12.03
CA TYR A 212 1.13 -6.74 -10.64
C TYR A 212 0.84 -5.24 -10.57
N LEU A 213 1.67 -4.43 -11.22
CA LEU A 213 1.52 -2.97 -11.24
C LEU A 213 0.18 -2.58 -11.87
N GLN A 214 -0.16 -3.17 -13.02
CA GLN A 214 -1.43 -2.90 -13.71
C GLN A 214 -2.64 -3.19 -12.81
N LYS A 215 -2.69 -4.40 -12.22
CA LYS A 215 -3.78 -4.79 -11.32
C LYS A 215 -3.89 -3.88 -10.10
N LEU A 216 -2.75 -3.44 -9.56
CA LEU A 216 -2.74 -2.51 -8.43
C LEU A 216 -3.30 -1.14 -8.83
N CYS A 217 -2.83 -0.56 -9.94
CA CYS A 217 -3.34 0.72 -10.44
C CYS A 217 -4.85 0.68 -10.71
N GLU A 218 -5.33 -0.37 -11.40
CA GLU A 218 -6.76 -0.57 -11.67
C GLU A 218 -7.56 -0.66 -10.37
N SER A 219 -7.05 -1.40 -9.39
CA SER A 219 -7.72 -1.57 -8.11
C SER A 219 -7.78 -0.27 -7.31
N VAL A 220 -6.69 0.48 -7.24
CA VAL A 220 -6.64 1.77 -6.51
C VAL A 220 -7.57 2.79 -7.16
N ARG A 221 -7.61 2.87 -8.51
CA ARG A 221 -8.61 3.69 -9.22
C ARG A 221 -10.04 3.25 -8.89
N GLY A 222 -10.28 1.94 -8.79
CA GLY A 222 -11.57 1.36 -8.41
C GLY A 222 -12.02 1.71 -6.98
N LEU A 223 -11.11 2.10 -6.10
CA LEU A 223 -11.42 2.62 -4.76
C LEU A 223 -11.85 4.10 -4.79
N GLY A 224 -11.84 4.76 -5.95
CA GLY A 224 -12.14 6.19 -6.09
C GLY A 224 -10.97 7.11 -5.71
N ALA A 225 -9.76 6.57 -5.66
CA ALA A 225 -8.55 7.29 -5.29
C ALA A 225 -7.57 7.44 -6.46
N ALA A 226 -6.73 8.46 -6.39
CA ALA A 226 -5.60 8.64 -7.30
C ALA A 226 -4.29 8.54 -6.49
N ASP A 227 -3.34 7.76 -6.99
CA ASP A 227 -1.99 7.63 -6.43
C ASP A 227 -1.00 8.04 -7.54
N GLN A 228 -0.46 9.25 -7.43
CA GLN A 228 0.34 9.86 -8.49
C GLN A 228 1.62 9.07 -8.79
N TYR A 229 2.22 8.49 -7.75
CA TYR A 229 3.39 7.64 -7.90
C TYR A 229 3.05 6.40 -8.73
N LEU A 230 1.95 5.70 -8.41
CA LEU A 230 1.52 4.54 -9.19
C LEU A 230 1.18 4.90 -10.64
N GLU A 231 0.53 6.04 -10.86
CA GLU A 231 0.16 6.51 -12.21
C GLU A 231 1.38 6.80 -13.09
N GLU A 232 2.36 7.54 -12.56
CA GLU A 232 3.59 7.86 -13.31
C GLU A 232 4.44 6.59 -13.53
N LEU A 233 4.53 5.70 -12.52
CA LEU A 233 5.23 4.43 -12.65
C LEU A 233 4.60 3.55 -13.74
N TYR A 234 3.27 3.43 -13.77
CA TYR A 234 2.55 2.66 -14.77
C TYR A 234 2.70 3.24 -16.17
N LYS A 235 2.64 4.56 -16.31
CA LYS A 235 2.90 5.26 -17.57
C LYS A 235 4.31 4.99 -18.09
N LEU A 236 5.34 5.11 -17.25
CA LEU A 236 6.72 4.82 -17.64
C LEU A 236 6.92 3.35 -18.02
N ALA A 237 6.37 2.42 -17.24
CA ALA A 237 6.47 0.99 -17.55
C ALA A 237 5.76 0.65 -18.88
N SER A 238 4.62 1.28 -19.16
CA SER A 238 3.93 1.13 -20.44
C SER A 238 4.74 1.66 -21.62
N LEU A 239 5.51 2.73 -21.43
CA LEU A 239 6.42 3.26 -22.45
C LEU A 239 7.62 2.33 -22.70
N TYR A 240 8.18 1.72 -21.66
CA TYR A 240 9.33 0.82 -21.79
C TYR A 240 9.00 -0.58 -22.31
N ARG A 241 7.71 -0.97 -22.29
CA ARG A 241 7.25 -2.21 -22.91
C ARG A 241 7.23 -2.16 -24.44
N ASN A 242 7.03 -0.96 -25.00
CA ASN A 242 6.94 -0.71 -26.44
C ASN A 242 8.32 -0.45 -27.05
#